data_AF-A0A3Q1FDF6-F1
#
_entry.id   AF-A0A3Q1FDF6-F1
#
_cell.length_a   1.000
_cell.length_b   1.000
_cell.length_c   1.000
_cell.angle_alpha   90.00
_cell.angle_beta   90.00
_cell.angle_gamma   90.00
#
_symmetry.space_group_name_H-M   'P 1'
#
loop_
_entity.id
_entity.type
_entity.pdbx_description
1 polymer ?
#
loop_
_entity_poly.entity_id
_entity_poly.type
_entity_poly.pdbx_seq_one_letter_code
_entity_poly.pdbx_strand_id
1 'polypeptide(L)'
;MCELRLQSLEKKILFEAGETPAVVYEMKKQVDSFREKLESVEHLSWLGLFKDLSEGTHKPSPFYHKRALRKTREECEHVREKFLQMSSLEVSEGVRQYLKTPTFDNWQWEDAEIMVLLQVMYTDLDFIATFNIEPEVLQQFLFEVYRRYNNIPFHNFKHCFCVTQMMYGLIWLTDLKSKMDSVDLLIMLTSAVCHDLDHTGYNNVYQINAQTELALRYNDISPLENHHCAVAFEILERTESNIFRNLSMDQYKRIREGIIKCILATDMTRHNEILNKFKLILPAFDFTNKDHRDVLMMILIKVSDISNEARPMEVAEPWLDCLLQEFYNQSDVEKLEGLPVTPFMDRDKVTKPSSQTGFIRFVLLPLFIELANLFPCLEHHIIDPVRKALDYYTEMEKALEREKKNWAQSENAAKSKEAAVGRQDSQTEAGPEASKPDIQ
;
A
#
# COMPACT_ATOMS: atom_id res chain seq x y z
N MET A 1 -27.15 20.00 30.87
CA MET A 1 -28.49 19.50 30.47
C MET A 1 -28.45 18.19 29.68
N CYS A 2 -27.41 17.91 28.86
CA CYS A 2 -27.29 16.61 28.16
C CYS A 2 -26.84 15.44 29.06
N GLU A 3 -25.90 15.64 29.99
CA GLU A 3 -25.40 14.55 30.86
C GLU A 3 -26.46 13.99 31.82
N LEU A 4 -27.28 14.86 32.41
CA LEU A 4 -28.40 14.43 33.27
C LEU A 4 -29.48 13.67 32.49
N ARG A 5 -29.61 13.93 31.19
CA ARG A 5 -30.57 13.27 30.29
C ARG A 5 -30.06 11.89 29.86
N LEU A 6 -28.75 11.75 29.65
CA LEU A 6 -28.05 10.49 29.41
C LEU A 6 -28.10 9.54 30.62
N GLN A 7 -27.77 10.04 31.82
CA GLN A 7 -27.85 9.24 33.05
C GLN A 7 -29.28 8.78 33.37
N SER A 8 -30.29 9.59 33.03
CA SER A 8 -31.71 9.20 33.17
C SER A 8 -32.15 8.15 32.15
N LEU A 9 -31.54 8.11 30.96
CA LEU A 9 -31.82 7.12 29.92
C LEU A 9 -31.13 5.79 30.23
N GLU A 10 -29.88 5.82 30.71
CA GLU A 10 -29.15 4.63 31.17
C GLU A 10 -29.86 3.94 32.34
N LYS A 11 -30.35 4.70 33.32
CA LYS A 11 -31.14 4.16 34.44
C LYS A 11 -32.48 3.54 34.02
N LYS A 12 -33.09 4.02 32.94
CA LYS A 12 -34.34 3.46 32.40
C LYS A 12 -34.12 2.15 31.64
N ILE A 13 -33.04 2.08 30.85
CA ILE A 13 -32.71 0.88 30.07
C ILE A 13 -32.33 -0.30 31.00
N LEU A 14 -31.67 -0.02 32.13
CA LEU A 14 -31.30 -1.02 33.14
C LEU A 14 -32.49 -1.57 33.96
N PHE A 15 -33.63 -0.88 34.00
CA PHE A 15 -34.78 -1.30 34.81
C PHE A 15 -35.86 -2.06 34.03
N GLU A 16 -35.89 -1.98 32.69
CA GLU A 16 -36.96 -2.56 31.88
C GLU A 16 -36.60 -3.91 31.21
N ALA A 17 -35.32 -4.23 31.06
CA ALA A 17 -34.87 -5.54 30.59
C ALA A 17 -33.72 -6.01 31.47
N GLY A 18 -33.93 -7.08 32.24
CA GLY A 18 -32.95 -7.65 33.16
C GLY A 18 -31.67 -8.18 32.51
N GLU A 19 -31.44 -7.93 31.23
CA GLU A 19 -30.23 -8.25 30.48
C GLU A 19 -29.88 -7.11 29.52
N THR A 20 -28.58 -6.81 29.43
CA THR A 20 -28.06 -5.76 28.54
C THR A 20 -28.30 -6.15 27.07
N PRO A 21 -28.96 -5.30 26.26
CA PRO A 21 -29.22 -5.61 24.85
C PRO A 21 -27.93 -5.96 24.09
N ALA A 22 -27.97 -6.96 23.21
CA ALA A 22 -26.79 -7.44 22.47
C ALA A 22 -26.02 -6.34 21.74
N VAL A 23 -26.73 -5.32 21.23
CA VAL A 23 -26.15 -4.14 20.59
C VAL A 23 -25.33 -3.29 21.56
N VAL A 24 -25.74 -3.20 22.82
CA VAL A 24 -25.00 -2.48 23.88
C VAL A 24 -23.79 -3.29 24.32
N TYR A 25 -23.87 -4.62 24.32
CA TYR A 25 -22.72 -5.49 24.56
C TYR A 25 -21.69 -5.40 23.43
N GLU A 26 -22.14 -5.38 22.16
CA GLU A 26 -21.28 -5.21 20.99
C GLU A 26 -20.58 -3.83 21.00
N MET A 27 -21.34 -2.77 21.29
CA MET A 27 -20.76 -1.42 21.46
C MET A 27 -19.77 -1.38 22.62
N LYS A 28 -20.07 -2.04 23.74
CA LYS A 28 -19.14 -2.10 24.87
C LYS A 28 -17.86 -2.85 24.51
N LYS A 29 -17.96 -3.96 23.78
CA LYS A 29 -16.81 -4.71 23.26
C LYS A 29 -15.98 -3.88 22.26
N GLN A 30 -16.63 -3.08 21.42
CA GLN A 30 -15.94 -2.15 20.51
C GLN A 30 -15.26 -1.01 21.27
N VAL A 31 -15.90 -0.46 22.30
CA VAL A 31 -15.32 0.58 23.17
C VAL A 31 -14.15 0.01 23.97
N ASP A 32 -14.28 -1.19 24.51
CA ASP A 32 -13.22 -1.86 25.26
C ASP A 32 -12.05 -2.23 24.33
N SER A 33 -12.32 -2.69 23.09
CA SER A 33 -11.29 -2.91 22.07
C SER A 33 -10.61 -1.61 21.63
N PHE A 34 -11.37 -0.52 21.51
CA PHE A 34 -10.82 0.79 21.19
C PHE A 34 -9.99 1.36 22.35
N ARG A 35 -10.41 1.09 23.59
CA ARG A 35 -9.71 1.44 24.81
C ARG A 35 -8.44 0.62 24.98
N GLU A 36 -8.44 -0.69 24.73
CA GLU A 36 -7.23 -1.51 24.66
C GLU A 36 -6.28 -1.03 23.57
N LYS A 37 -6.80 -0.62 22.40
CA LYS A 37 -5.98 0.01 21.35
C LYS A 37 -5.37 1.33 21.84
N LEU A 38 -6.13 2.17 22.55
CA LEU A 38 -5.64 3.42 23.15
C LEU A 38 -4.63 3.19 24.28
N GLU A 39 -4.85 2.22 25.15
CA GLU A 39 -3.94 1.80 26.23
C GLU A 39 -2.68 1.14 25.62
N SER A 40 -2.80 0.43 24.49
CA SER A 40 -1.66 -0.08 23.73
C SER A 40 -0.85 1.03 23.05
N VAL A 41 -1.51 2.14 22.71
CA VAL A 41 -0.89 3.39 22.25
C VAL A 41 -0.29 4.17 23.44
N GLU A 42 -0.79 4.01 24.67
CA GLU A 42 -0.14 4.53 25.89
C GLU A 42 1.14 3.77 26.27
N HIS A 43 1.40 2.59 25.69
CA HIS A 43 2.72 1.95 25.77
C HIS A 43 3.81 2.72 24.97
N LEU A 44 3.46 3.82 24.30
CA LEU A 44 4.39 4.79 23.70
C LEU A 44 5.12 5.69 24.71
N SER A 45 5.05 5.42 26.01
CA SER A 45 5.90 6.04 27.04
C SER A 45 7.40 5.67 26.92
N TRP A 46 7.83 5.08 25.81
CA TRP A 46 9.14 4.44 25.69
C TRP A 46 10.28 5.36 25.21
N LEU A 47 10.00 6.64 24.94
CA LEU A 47 11.04 7.65 24.66
C LEU A 47 11.23 8.70 25.76
N GLY A 48 10.50 8.64 26.88
CA GLY A 48 10.59 9.67 27.92
C GLY A 48 10.20 11.09 27.45
N LEU A 49 9.49 11.18 26.32
CA LEU A 49 8.95 12.44 25.79
C LEU A 49 7.47 12.49 26.17
N PHE A 50 7.11 13.42 27.05
CA PHE A 50 5.72 13.79 27.27
C PHE A 50 5.10 14.18 25.92
N LYS A 51 4.07 13.45 25.50
CA LYS A 51 3.18 13.89 24.43
C LYS A 51 2.38 15.06 24.99
N ASP A 52 2.90 16.28 24.84
CA ASP A 52 2.06 17.46 24.97
C ASP A 52 0.92 17.29 23.96
N LEU A 53 -0.29 17.14 24.49
CA LEU A 53 -1.55 17.19 23.77
C LEU A 53 -1.70 18.59 23.18
N SER A 54 -0.96 18.85 22.10
CA SER A 54 -1.20 19.98 21.22
C SER A 54 -2.39 19.65 20.32
N GLU A 55 -3.25 20.64 20.22
CA GLU A 55 -4.60 20.62 19.70
C GLU A 55 -4.71 20.08 18.27
N GLY A 56 -5.81 19.37 18.01
CA GLY A 56 -6.30 19.13 16.66
C GLY A 56 -5.89 17.78 16.08
N THR A 57 -6.73 16.76 16.29
CA THR A 57 -6.81 15.63 15.38
C THR A 57 -7.25 16.14 14.01
N HIS A 58 -6.28 16.57 13.19
CA HIS A 58 -6.46 16.61 11.75
C HIS A 58 -6.66 15.17 11.30
N LYS A 59 -7.92 14.75 11.18
CA LYS A 59 -8.27 13.69 10.23
C LYS A 59 -7.63 14.12 8.91
N PRO A 60 -6.70 13.36 8.31
CA PRO A 60 -6.20 13.72 6.99
C PRO A 60 -7.42 13.80 6.06
N SER A 61 -7.70 15.01 5.61
CA SER A 61 -8.77 15.30 4.66
C SER A 61 -8.52 14.46 3.40
N PRO A 62 -9.57 13.88 2.77
CA PRO A 62 -9.44 12.98 1.62
C PRO A 62 -9.01 13.68 0.32
N PHE A 63 -8.53 14.92 0.39
CA PHE A 63 -8.15 15.73 -0.75
C PHE A 63 -6.63 15.96 -0.77
N TYR A 64 -5.88 14.96 -1.24
CA TYR A 64 -4.45 15.08 -1.58
C TYR A 64 -4.16 16.17 -2.65
N HIS A 65 -5.19 16.69 -3.31
CA HIS A 65 -5.11 17.67 -4.41
C HIS A 65 -4.53 19.05 -4.02
N LYS A 66 -4.25 19.30 -2.73
CA LYS A 66 -3.68 20.57 -2.25
C LYS A 66 -2.24 20.49 -1.76
N ARG A 67 -1.63 19.31 -1.71
CA ARG A 67 -0.23 19.19 -1.28
C ARG A 67 0.68 19.32 -2.50
N ALA A 68 1.76 20.08 -2.37
CA ALA A 68 2.79 20.12 -3.41
C ALA A 68 3.36 18.71 -3.62
N LEU A 69 3.62 18.34 -4.88
CA LEU A 69 4.20 17.04 -5.24
C LEU A 69 5.48 16.77 -4.44
N ARG A 70 6.34 17.79 -4.32
CA ARG A 70 7.57 17.74 -3.55
C ARG A 70 7.37 18.30 -2.16
N LYS A 71 8.01 17.66 -1.18
CA LYS A 71 8.16 18.17 0.18
C LYS A 71 8.88 19.52 0.16
N THR A 72 8.49 20.45 1.03
CA THR A 72 9.22 21.72 1.16
C THR A 72 10.57 21.50 1.83
N ARG A 73 11.49 22.45 1.65
CA ARG A 73 12.78 22.41 2.32
C ARG A 73 12.64 22.38 3.84
N GLU A 74 11.74 23.19 4.38
CA GLU A 74 11.45 23.27 5.81
C GLU A 74 10.87 21.95 6.36
N GLU A 75 9.93 21.31 5.65
CA GLU A 75 9.40 19.99 6.01
C GLU A 75 10.53 18.94 6.08
N CYS A 76 11.43 18.93 5.08
CA CYS A 76 12.55 18.00 5.06
C CYS A 76 13.56 18.27 6.18
N GLU A 77 13.91 19.52 6.44
CA GLU A 77 14.86 19.89 7.51
C GLU A 77 14.32 19.50 8.89
N HIS A 78 13.04 19.75 9.17
CA HIS A 78 12.38 19.34 10.42
C HIS A 78 12.41 17.82 10.63
N VAL A 79 12.09 17.04 9.60
CA VAL A 79 12.13 15.57 9.67
C VAL A 79 13.57 15.07 9.84
N ARG A 80 14.55 15.71 9.19
CA ARG A 80 15.98 15.38 9.35
C ARG A 80 16.46 15.59 10.78
N GLU A 81 16.11 16.72 11.39
CA GLU A 81 16.50 17.04 12.77
C GLU A 81 15.96 16.00 13.75
N LYS A 82 14.65 15.68 13.64
CA LYS A 82 14.03 14.60 14.42
C LYS A 82 14.76 13.27 14.21
N PHE A 83 15.01 12.89 12.95
CA PHE A 83 15.69 11.64 12.61
C PHE A 83 17.07 11.54 13.25
N LEU A 84 17.90 12.59 13.12
CA LEU A 84 19.25 12.58 13.69
C LEU A 84 19.23 12.51 15.22
N GLN A 85 18.31 13.23 15.88
CA GLN A 85 18.13 13.13 17.33
C GLN A 85 17.78 11.70 17.76
N MET A 86 16.86 11.05 17.05
CA MET A 86 16.40 9.69 17.35
C MET A 86 17.39 8.60 16.96
N SER A 87 18.24 8.83 15.96
CA SER A 87 19.19 7.83 15.43
C SER A 87 20.25 7.35 16.43
N SER A 88 20.43 8.11 17.51
CA SER A 88 21.31 7.78 18.63
C SER A 88 20.64 6.88 19.68
N LEU A 89 19.32 6.71 19.60
CA LEU A 89 18.53 5.96 20.56
C LEU A 89 18.47 4.48 20.16
N GLU A 90 18.52 3.61 21.15
CA GLU A 90 18.33 2.19 20.93
C GLU A 90 16.84 1.91 20.64
N VAL A 91 16.55 1.07 19.64
CA VAL A 91 15.20 0.58 19.34
C VAL A 91 14.97 -0.72 20.11
N SER A 92 13.78 -0.89 20.70
CA SER A 92 13.54 -1.98 21.65
C SER A 92 13.61 -3.32 20.96
N GLU A 93 14.02 -4.35 21.70
CA GLU A 93 14.05 -5.70 21.15
C GLU A 93 12.65 -6.16 20.68
N GLY A 94 11.58 -5.73 21.35
CA GLY A 94 10.21 -6.00 20.92
C GLY A 94 9.89 -5.43 19.52
N VAL A 95 10.25 -4.16 19.28
CA VAL A 95 10.07 -3.52 17.97
C VAL A 95 10.99 -4.16 16.93
N ARG A 96 12.25 -4.45 17.27
CA ARG A 96 13.21 -5.14 16.39
C ARG A 96 12.70 -6.50 15.93
N GLN A 97 12.09 -7.29 16.83
CA GLN A 97 11.49 -8.58 16.48
C GLN A 97 10.22 -8.41 15.66
N TYR A 98 9.36 -7.45 16.01
CA TYR A 98 8.15 -7.17 15.23
C TYR A 98 8.47 -6.71 13.80
N LEU A 99 9.55 -5.93 13.63
CA LEU A 99 10.05 -5.47 12.33
C LEU A 99 10.43 -6.61 11.38
N LYS A 100 10.73 -7.80 11.91
CA LYS A 100 11.04 -9.01 11.12
C LYS A 100 9.79 -9.75 10.65
N THR A 101 8.59 -9.29 11.00
CA THR A 101 7.33 -9.96 10.68
C THR A 101 6.58 -9.26 9.54
N PRO A 102 5.88 -9.99 8.66
CA PRO A 102 5.04 -9.40 7.62
C PRO A 102 3.82 -8.64 8.21
N THR A 103 3.55 -8.85 9.49
CA THR A 103 2.45 -8.21 10.23
C THR A 103 2.76 -6.81 10.76
N PHE A 104 3.95 -6.26 10.47
CA PHE A 104 4.34 -4.93 10.94
C PHE A 104 3.39 -3.84 10.44
N ASP A 105 2.84 -3.04 11.37
CA ASP A 105 1.98 -1.89 11.08
C ASP A 105 2.83 -0.64 10.86
N ASN A 106 2.88 -0.15 9.61
CA ASN A 106 3.62 1.04 9.22
C ASN A 106 2.89 2.36 9.54
N TRP A 107 1.59 2.31 9.84
CA TRP A 107 0.79 3.52 10.03
C TRP A 107 1.08 4.22 11.36
N GLN A 108 1.59 3.49 12.34
CA GLN A 108 1.93 4.00 13.68
C GLN A 108 3.18 4.89 13.72
N TRP A 109 3.97 4.94 12.63
CA TRP A 109 5.32 5.53 12.63
C TRP A 109 5.39 6.78 11.76
N GLU A 110 6.02 7.84 12.27
CA GLU A 110 6.36 9.06 11.51
C GLU A 110 7.57 8.81 10.58
N ASP A 111 7.76 9.71 9.61
CA ASP A 111 8.85 9.61 8.61
C ASP A 111 10.25 9.52 9.26
N ALA A 112 10.48 10.26 10.35
CA ALA A 112 11.75 10.22 11.10
C ALA A 112 11.98 8.85 11.74
N GLU A 113 10.94 8.26 12.33
CA GLU A 113 10.98 6.95 12.97
C GLU A 113 11.19 5.84 11.94
N ILE A 114 10.52 5.95 10.80
CA ILE A 114 10.72 5.06 9.66
C ILE A 114 12.19 5.04 9.23
N MET A 115 12.85 6.20 9.13
CA MET A 115 14.29 6.24 8.80
C MET A 115 15.15 5.57 9.87
N VAL A 116 14.82 5.69 11.16
CA VAL A 116 15.49 4.94 12.23
C VAL A 116 15.30 3.43 12.05
N LEU A 117 14.08 2.98 11.73
CA LEU A 117 13.80 1.57 11.49
C LEU A 117 14.55 1.04 10.26
N LEU A 118 14.67 1.83 9.19
CA LEU A 118 15.52 1.49 8.03
C LEU A 118 17.00 1.37 8.44
N GLN A 119 17.52 2.28 9.26
CA GLN A 119 18.89 2.21 9.79
C GLN A 119 19.11 0.93 10.63
N VAL A 120 18.10 0.52 11.42
CA VAL A 120 18.13 -0.73 12.17
C VAL A 120 18.26 -1.93 11.24
N MET A 121 17.54 -1.98 10.12
CA MET A 121 17.63 -3.10 9.17
C MET A 121 19.05 -3.25 8.59
N TYR A 122 19.73 -2.14 8.24
CA TYR A 122 21.12 -2.17 7.76
C TYR A 122 22.09 -2.64 8.84
N THR A 123 21.86 -2.24 10.09
CA THR A 123 22.65 -2.69 11.26
C THR A 123 22.44 -4.17 11.52
N ASP A 124 21.20 -4.65 11.54
CA ASP A 124 20.84 -6.03 11.89
C ASP A 124 21.27 -7.06 10.83
N LEU A 125 21.36 -6.64 9.57
CA LEU A 125 21.94 -7.45 8.49
C LEU A 125 23.47 -7.33 8.41
N ASP A 126 24.11 -6.65 9.38
CA ASP A 126 25.55 -6.50 9.53
C ASP A 126 26.24 -5.77 8.35
N PHE A 127 25.50 -4.92 7.63
CA PHE A 127 26.02 -4.21 6.46
C PHE A 127 27.05 -3.15 6.83
N ILE A 128 26.87 -2.49 7.97
CA ILE A 128 27.78 -1.44 8.46
C ILE A 128 29.20 -2.00 8.60
N ALA A 129 29.37 -3.09 9.34
CA ALA A 129 30.67 -3.71 9.54
C ALA A 129 31.17 -4.41 8.27
N THR A 130 30.30 -5.16 7.58
CA THR A 130 30.69 -5.95 6.39
C THR A 130 31.20 -5.08 5.24
N PHE A 131 30.58 -3.91 5.03
CA PHE A 131 30.87 -3.04 3.89
C PHE A 131 31.57 -1.74 4.27
N ASN A 132 31.96 -1.60 5.55
CA ASN A 132 32.56 -0.40 6.10
C ASN A 132 31.72 0.85 5.80
N ILE A 133 30.42 0.80 6.06
CA ILE A 133 29.50 1.92 5.85
C ILE A 133 29.54 2.81 7.08
N GLU A 134 29.93 4.06 6.94
CA GLU A 134 29.93 5.00 8.06
C GLU A 134 28.48 5.36 8.45
N PRO A 135 28.13 5.37 9.75
CA PRO A 135 26.75 5.65 10.20
C PRO A 135 26.18 6.96 9.64
N GLU A 136 26.99 8.02 9.59
CA GLU A 136 26.58 9.33 9.08
C GLU A 136 26.27 9.29 7.58
N VAL A 137 26.99 8.45 6.82
CA VAL A 137 26.75 8.26 5.38
C VAL A 137 25.46 7.50 5.14
N LEU A 138 25.18 6.47 5.96
CA LEU A 138 23.91 5.75 5.92
C LEU A 138 22.75 6.69 6.26
N GLN A 139 22.88 7.51 7.31
CA GLN A 139 21.87 8.50 7.68
C GLN A 139 21.61 9.52 6.57
N GLN A 140 22.67 10.03 5.94
CA GLN A 140 22.54 10.95 4.83
C GLN A 140 21.92 10.28 3.60
N PHE A 141 22.27 9.03 3.30
CA PHE A 141 21.63 8.24 2.25
C PHE A 141 20.12 8.08 2.47
N LEU A 142 19.71 7.63 3.67
CA LEU A 142 18.29 7.46 4.00
C LEU A 142 17.52 8.77 3.94
N PHE A 143 18.12 9.88 4.39
CA PHE A 143 17.52 11.21 4.27
C PHE A 143 17.38 11.67 2.81
N GLU A 144 18.37 11.44 1.96
CA GLU A 144 18.31 11.77 0.55
C GLU A 144 17.24 10.94 -0.19
N VAL A 145 17.12 9.64 0.15
CA VAL A 145 16.01 8.79 -0.31
C VAL A 145 14.67 9.37 0.11
N TYR A 146 14.49 9.67 1.40
CA TYR A 146 13.27 10.26 1.95
C TYR A 146 12.84 11.53 1.19
N ARG A 147 13.80 12.43 0.95
CA ARG A 147 13.58 13.69 0.23
C ARG A 147 13.15 13.47 -1.21
N ARG A 148 13.61 12.38 -1.84
CA ARG A 148 13.35 12.04 -3.25
C ARG A 148 12.06 11.26 -3.47
N TYR A 149 11.41 10.74 -2.43
CA TYR A 149 10.03 10.26 -2.54
C TYR A 149 9.04 11.43 -2.52
N ASN A 150 8.13 11.48 -3.49
CA ASN A 150 7.13 12.54 -3.60
C ASN A 150 5.94 12.33 -2.62
N ASN A 151 5.19 13.39 -2.34
CA ASN A 151 4.00 13.39 -1.50
C ASN A 151 2.75 13.01 -2.32
N ILE A 152 2.71 11.77 -2.80
CA ILE A 152 1.61 11.20 -3.57
C ILE A 152 0.83 10.13 -2.77
N PRO A 153 -0.42 9.81 -3.14
CA PRO A 153 -1.27 8.95 -2.32
C PRO A 153 -0.67 7.56 -2.03
N PHE A 154 -0.09 6.88 -3.02
CA PHE A 154 0.40 5.50 -2.90
C PHE A 154 1.92 5.37 -2.99
N HIS A 155 2.56 5.72 -4.11
CA HIS A 155 4.01 5.48 -4.32
C HIS A 155 4.89 6.54 -3.59
N ASN A 156 4.75 6.60 -2.27
CA ASN A 156 5.40 7.55 -1.38
C ASN A 156 6.41 6.88 -0.43
N PHE A 157 6.99 7.64 0.49
CA PHE A 157 8.02 7.12 1.40
C PHE A 157 7.52 6.01 2.34
N LYS A 158 6.22 6.02 2.72
CA LYS A 158 5.65 4.92 3.51
C LYS A 158 5.56 3.63 2.68
N HIS A 159 5.30 3.73 1.38
CA HIS A 159 5.31 2.57 0.49
C HIS A 159 6.73 2.00 0.36
N CYS A 160 7.73 2.84 0.11
CA CYS A 160 9.15 2.48 0.18
C CYS A 160 9.50 1.68 1.45
N PHE A 161 9.05 2.17 2.61
CA PHE A 161 9.23 1.46 3.87
C PHE A 161 8.49 0.12 3.91
N CYS A 162 7.23 0.05 3.48
CA CYS A 162 6.48 -1.22 3.44
C CYS A 162 7.18 -2.29 2.59
N VAL A 163 7.72 -1.92 1.43
CA VAL A 163 8.47 -2.82 0.55
C VAL A 163 9.77 -3.27 1.21
N THR A 164 10.53 -2.32 1.75
CA THR A 164 11.81 -2.61 2.43
C THR A 164 11.60 -3.48 3.67
N GLN A 165 10.57 -3.19 4.48
CA GLN A 165 10.24 -3.95 5.67
C GLN A 165 9.74 -5.35 5.32
N MET A 166 8.95 -5.51 4.25
CA MET A 166 8.57 -6.84 3.78
C MET A 166 9.80 -7.63 3.33
N MET A 167 10.70 -7.03 2.54
CA MET A 167 11.96 -7.67 2.11
C MET A 167 12.79 -8.11 3.34
N TYR A 168 12.93 -7.23 4.32
CA TYR A 168 13.62 -7.54 5.58
C TYR A 168 12.96 -8.73 6.30
N GLY A 169 11.64 -8.71 6.46
CA GLY A 169 10.90 -9.83 7.07
C GLY A 169 11.07 -11.15 6.30
N LEU A 170 11.03 -11.11 4.97
CA LEU A 170 11.27 -12.29 4.13
C LEU A 170 12.68 -12.84 4.32
N ILE A 171 13.71 -11.98 4.39
CA ILE A 171 15.10 -12.40 4.64
C ILE A 171 15.21 -13.21 5.94
N TRP A 172 14.53 -12.79 7.01
CA TRP A 172 14.53 -13.51 8.28
C TRP A 172 13.66 -14.77 8.26
N LEU A 173 12.42 -14.68 7.77
CA LEU A 173 11.48 -15.81 7.74
C LEU A 173 11.99 -16.98 6.89
N THR A 174 12.73 -16.68 5.83
CA THR A 174 13.25 -17.68 4.90
C THR A 174 14.72 -18.00 5.13
N ASP A 175 15.34 -17.46 6.18
CA ASP A 175 16.74 -17.65 6.54
C ASP A 175 17.70 -17.39 5.35
N LEU A 176 17.44 -16.34 4.58
CA LEU A 176 18.31 -15.97 3.45
C LEU A 176 19.68 -15.49 3.91
N LYS A 177 19.78 -14.99 5.15
CA LYS A 177 21.05 -14.60 5.74
C LYS A 177 22.08 -15.74 5.81
N SER A 178 21.62 -16.99 5.95
CA SER A 178 22.50 -18.16 5.93
C SER A 178 22.72 -18.75 4.54
N LYS A 179 21.86 -18.42 3.56
CA LYS A 179 21.79 -19.03 2.22
C LYS A 179 22.39 -18.18 1.11
N MET A 180 22.46 -16.86 1.30
CA MET A 180 22.97 -15.90 0.34
C MET A 180 24.10 -15.08 0.94
N ASP A 181 25.01 -14.58 0.11
CA ASP A 181 26.09 -13.72 0.59
C ASP A 181 25.58 -12.31 0.94
N SER A 182 26.35 -11.58 1.75
CA SER A 182 25.95 -10.24 2.20
C SER A 182 25.78 -9.26 1.04
N VAL A 183 26.44 -9.48 -0.11
CA VAL A 183 26.31 -8.60 -1.29
C VAL A 183 24.91 -8.73 -1.89
N ASP A 184 24.40 -9.95 -2.01
CA ASP A 184 23.04 -10.21 -2.48
C ASP A 184 22.01 -9.62 -1.50
N LEU A 185 22.22 -9.74 -0.19
CA LEU A 185 21.34 -9.14 0.82
C LEU A 185 21.33 -7.59 0.72
N LEU A 186 22.50 -6.98 0.52
CA LEU A 186 22.63 -5.54 0.33
C LEU A 186 21.91 -5.07 -0.94
N ILE A 187 22.07 -5.81 -2.05
CA ILE A 187 21.32 -5.55 -3.30
C ILE A 187 19.83 -5.56 -3.02
N MET A 188 19.31 -6.59 -2.35
CA MET A 188 17.87 -6.73 -2.07
C MET A 188 17.33 -5.56 -1.25
N LEU A 189 17.98 -5.23 -0.13
CA LEU A 189 17.49 -4.18 0.76
C LEU A 189 17.63 -2.79 0.13
N THR A 190 18.76 -2.48 -0.50
CA THR A 190 18.95 -1.17 -1.15
C THR A 190 18.03 -1.00 -2.37
N SER A 191 17.77 -2.07 -3.14
CA SER A 191 16.80 -2.00 -4.24
C SER A 191 15.40 -1.69 -3.72
N ALA A 192 14.95 -2.36 -2.65
CA ALA A 192 13.64 -2.10 -2.05
C ALA A 192 13.49 -0.64 -1.56
N VAL A 193 14.53 -0.08 -0.95
CA VAL A 193 14.57 1.33 -0.51
C VAL A 193 14.47 2.31 -1.69
N CYS A 194 14.96 1.94 -2.86
CA CYS A 194 15.14 2.86 -3.99
C CYS A 194 14.15 2.66 -5.15
N HIS A 195 13.35 1.60 -5.16
CA HIS A 195 12.67 1.12 -6.37
C HIS A 195 11.68 2.11 -7.01
N ASP A 196 11.18 3.09 -6.25
CA ASP A 196 10.13 4.04 -6.65
C ASP A 196 10.55 5.51 -6.47
N LEU A 197 11.86 5.77 -6.41
CA LEU A 197 12.38 7.13 -6.20
C LEU A 197 11.86 8.12 -7.26
N ASP A 198 11.36 9.26 -6.80
CA ASP A 198 10.81 10.34 -7.65
C ASP A 198 9.59 9.92 -8.50
N HIS A 199 8.83 8.88 -8.10
CA HIS A 199 7.54 8.55 -8.71
C HIS A 199 6.58 9.75 -8.64
N THR A 200 5.85 10.02 -9.74
CA THR A 200 5.05 11.25 -9.90
C THR A 200 3.55 11.05 -9.69
N GLY A 201 3.12 9.80 -9.53
CA GLY A 201 1.71 9.43 -9.37
C GLY A 201 1.05 8.93 -10.65
N TYR A 202 1.82 8.81 -11.74
CA TYR A 202 1.33 8.40 -13.05
C TYR A 202 2.21 7.28 -13.61
N ASN A 203 1.60 6.15 -13.96
CA ASN A 203 2.29 4.94 -14.39
C ASN A 203 2.91 5.06 -15.80
N ASN A 204 3.65 4.02 -16.22
CA ASN A 204 4.30 3.97 -17.54
C ASN A 204 3.31 4.17 -18.72
N VAL A 205 2.07 3.69 -18.62
CA VAL A 205 1.05 3.86 -19.68
C VAL A 205 0.75 5.34 -19.89
N TYR A 206 0.60 6.11 -18.81
CA TYR A 206 0.45 7.55 -18.90
C TYR A 206 1.70 8.21 -19.49
N GLN A 207 2.90 7.87 -18.98
CA GLN A 207 4.15 8.48 -19.47
C GLN A 207 4.27 8.36 -21.00
N ILE A 208 3.98 7.17 -21.54
CA ILE A 208 4.08 6.86 -22.96
C ILE A 208 2.97 7.57 -23.75
N ASN A 209 1.71 7.45 -23.34
CA ASN A 209 0.57 8.05 -24.05
C ASN A 209 0.66 9.59 -24.09
N ALA A 210 1.11 10.20 -22.99
CA ALA A 210 1.32 11.64 -22.88
C ALA A 210 2.66 12.11 -23.48
N GLN A 211 3.50 11.19 -23.96
CA GLN A 211 4.84 11.48 -24.53
C GLN A 211 5.69 12.37 -23.60
N THR A 212 5.68 12.04 -22.30
CA THR A 212 6.41 12.84 -21.31
C THR A 212 7.92 12.78 -21.55
N GLU A 213 8.66 13.70 -20.91
CA GLU A 213 10.12 13.70 -20.97
C GLU A 213 10.74 12.36 -20.56
N LEU A 214 10.13 11.64 -19.59
CA LEU A 214 10.60 10.33 -19.16
C LEU A 214 10.40 9.27 -20.27
N ALA A 215 9.23 9.24 -20.90
CA ALA A 215 8.97 8.31 -22.00
C ALA A 215 9.93 8.54 -23.17
N LEU A 216 10.14 9.81 -23.56
CA LEU A 216 11.09 10.18 -24.61
C LEU A 216 12.54 9.84 -24.24
N ARG A 217 12.95 10.11 -22.99
CA ARG A 217 14.32 9.82 -22.50
C ARG A 217 14.61 8.31 -22.52
N TYR A 218 13.65 7.49 -22.11
CA TYR A 218 13.81 6.04 -21.98
C TYR A 218 13.24 5.25 -23.15
N ASN A 219 12.81 5.93 -24.22
CA ASN A 219 12.31 5.33 -25.46
C ASN A 219 11.20 4.31 -25.20
N ASP A 220 10.25 4.66 -24.34
CA ASP A 220 9.10 3.84 -23.92
C ASP A 220 9.44 2.50 -23.22
N ILE A 221 10.70 2.24 -22.91
CA ILE A 221 11.14 1.01 -22.23
C ILE A 221 11.25 1.27 -20.73
N SER A 222 10.28 0.77 -19.96
CA SER A 222 10.17 0.93 -18.50
C SER A 222 10.58 2.34 -18.03
N PRO A 223 9.93 3.44 -18.50
CA PRO A 223 10.40 4.79 -18.24
C PRO A 223 10.57 5.13 -16.75
N LEU A 224 9.61 4.71 -15.91
CA LEU A 224 9.64 4.98 -14.48
C LEU A 224 10.73 4.19 -13.78
N GLU A 225 10.82 2.88 -14.00
CA GLU A 225 11.79 2.04 -13.30
C GLU A 225 13.23 2.40 -13.68
N ASN A 226 13.47 2.80 -14.94
CA ASN A 226 14.75 3.40 -15.33
C ASN A 226 15.02 4.72 -14.60
N HIS A 227 14.00 5.59 -14.46
CA HIS A 227 14.12 6.86 -13.72
C HIS A 227 14.42 6.63 -12.24
N HIS A 228 13.68 5.75 -11.56
CA HIS A 228 13.91 5.40 -10.16
C HIS A 228 15.34 4.91 -9.93
N CYS A 229 15.81 4.02 -10.81
CA CYS A 229 17.17 3.51 -10.76
C CYS A 229 18.22 4.60 -11.04
N ALA A 230 17.97 5.51 -11.99
CA ALA A 230 18.87 6.63 -12.27
C ALA A 230 18.99 7.58 -11.07
N VAL A 231 17.86 7.93 -10.44
CA VAL A 231 17.83 8.77 -9.23
C VAL A 231 18.55 8.10 -8.06
N ALA A 232 18.38 6.78 -7.88
CA ALA A 232 19.08 6.01 -6.86
C ALA A 232 20.61 6.17 -6.99
N PHE A 233 21.13 6.04 -8.21
CA PHE A 233 22.57 6.17 -8.44
C PHE A 233 23.05 7.62 -8.45
N GLU A 234 22.21 8.60 -8.72
CA GLU A 234 22.53 10.02 -8.51
C GLU A 234 22.77 10.32 -7.02
N ILE A 235 21.95 9.74 -6.12
CA ILE A 235 22.16 9.84 -4.67
C ILE A 235 23.48 9.15 -4.26
N LEU A 236 23.71 7.94 -4.77
CA LEU A 236 24.87 7.12 -4.44
C LEU A 236 26.18 7.61 -5.10
N GLU A 237 26.13 8.56 -6.03
CA GLU A 237 27.33 9.19 -6.60
C GLU A 237 27.92 10.26 -5.66
N ARG A 238 27.10 10.85 -4.79
CA ARG A 238 27.54 11.90 -3.86
C ARG A 238 28.26 11.30 -2.66
N THR A 239 29.47 11.78 -2.38
CA THR A 239 30.36 11.23 -1.33
C THR A 239 29.72 11.14 0.05
N GLU A 240 28.83 12.09 0.38
CA GLU A 240 28.13 12.18 1.66
C GLU A 240 27.00 11.15 1.82
N SER A 241 26.43 10.63 0.73
CA SER A 241 25.35 9.61 0.74
C SER A 241 25.75 8.30 0.07
N ASN A 242 27.01 8.16 -0.36
CA ASN A 242 27.50 6.96 -1.03
C ASN A 242 27.86 5.87 -0.02
N ILE A 243 26.87 5.05 0.36
CA ILE A 243 27.06 3.86 1.21
C ILE A 243 27.94 2.77 0.56
N PHE A 244 28.36 2.95 -0.69
CA PHE A 244 29.23 2.02 -1.43
C PHE A 244 30.65 2.55 -1.63
N ARG A 245 31.00 3.72 -1.08
CA ARG A 245 32.29 4.40 -1.33
C ARG A 245 33.54 3.63 -0.91
N ASN A 246 33.38 2.71 0.03
CA ASN A 246 34.48 1.89 0.58
C ASN A 246 34.57 0.50 -0.07
N LEU A 247 33.70 0.18 -1.04
CA LEU A 247 33.70 -1.10 -1.72
C LEU A 247 34.81 -1.22 -2.77
N SER A 248 35.25 -2.45 -3.01
CA SER A 248 36.06 -2.73 -4.20
C SER A 248 35.24 -2.48 -5.47
N MET A 249 35.92 -2.18 -6.58
CA MET A 249 35.26 -1.95 -7.86
C MET A 249 34.46 -3.16 -8.36
N ASP A 250 34.90 -4.39 -8.05
CA ASP A 250 34.18 -5.60 -8.43
C ASP A 250 32.89 -5.78 -7.62
N GLN A 251 32.93 -5.49 -6.31
CA GLN A 251 31.72 -5.46 -5.48
C GLN A 251 30.75 -4.38 -5.96
N TYR A 252 31.24 -3.15 -6.21
CA TYR A 252 30.42 -2.06 -6.71
C TYR A 252 29.72 -2.42 -8.03
N LYS A 253 30.45 -3.00 -8.99
CA LYS A 253 29.86 -3.46 -10.27
C LYS A 253 28.77 -4.49 -10.06
N ARG A 254 29.01 -5.50 -9.22
CA ARG A 254 28.03 -6.55 -8.91
C ARG A 254 26.78 -5.95 -8.25
N ILE A 255 26.97 -5.08 -7.26
CA ILE A 255 25.87 -4.41 -6.55
C ILE A 255 25.07 -3.54 -7.50
N ARG A 256 25.74 -2.74 -8.33
CA ARG A 256 25.10 -1.89 -9.32
C ARG A 256 24.27 -2.71 -10.31
N GLU A 257 24.84 -3.78 -10.86
CA GLU A 257 24.13 -4.69 -11.77
C GLU A 257 22.90 -5.30 -11.10
N GLY A 258 23.04 -5.80 -9.87
CA GLY A 258 21.95 -6.40 -9.11
C GLY A 258 20.82 -5.41 -8.82
N ILE A 259 21.15 -4.20 -8.36
CA ILE A 259 20.15 -3.15 -8.08
C ILE A 259 19.39 -2.76 -9.35
N ILE A 260 20.10 -2.58 -10.47
CA ILE A 260 19.46 -2.29 -11.77
C ILE A 260 18.46 -3.41 -12.13
N LYS A 261 18.87 -4.68 -12.02
CA LYS A 261 17.99 -5.82 -12.33
C LYS A 261 16.75 -5.85 -11.43
N CYS A 262 16.93 -5.63 -10.12
CA CYS A 262 15.84 -5.66 -9.15
C CYS A 262 14.85 -4.50 -9.36
N ILE A 263 15.32 -3.26 -9.53
CA ILE A 263 14.43 -2.11 -9.76
C ILE A 263 13.71 -2.27 -11.10
N LEU A 264 14.40 -2.62 -12.19
CA LEU A 264 13.72 -2.86 -13.48
C LEU A 264 12.77 -4.07 -13.49
N ALA A 265 12.85 -4.95 -12.48
CA ALA A 265 11.95 -6.08 -12.33
C ALA A 265 10.60 -5.69 -11.71
N THR A 266 10.49 -4.53 -11.04
CA THR A 266 9.22 -4.07 -10.44
C THR A 266 8.19 -3.73 -11.52
N ASP A 267 8.63 -3.31 -12.72
CA ASP A 267 7.76 -3.09 -13.89
C ASP A 267 6.80 -4.29 -14.11
N MET A 268 5.51 -4.02 -13.94
CA MET A 268 4.48 -5.05 -14.00
C MET A 268 4.23 -5.59 -15.41
N THR A 269 4.70 -4.90 -16.47
CA THR A 269 4.69 -5.45 -17.84
C THR A 269 5.59 -6.68 -17.97
N ARG A 270 6.62 -6.79 -17.14
CA ARG A 270 7.59 -7.91 -17.10
C ARG A 270 7.19 -9.02 -16.14
N HIS A 271 6.06 -8.90 -15.43
CA HIS A 271 5.65 -9.81 -14.38
C HIS A 271 5.62 -11.28 -14.83
N ASN A 272 4.93 -11.57 -15.94
CA ASN A 272 4.80 -12.94 -16.44
C ASN A 272 6.13 -13.50 -16.96
N GLU A 273 6.98 -12.67 -17.58
CA GLU A 273 8.31 -13.08 -18.05
C GLU A 273 9.16 -13.57 -16.87
N ILE A 274 9.22 -12.78 -15.80
CA ILE A 274 10.04 -13.06 -14.61
C ILE A 274 9.47 -14.25 -13.85
N LEU A 275 8.14 -14.30 -13.65
CA LEU A 275 7.47 -15.43 -12.98
C LEU A 275 7.72 -16.74 -13.73
N ASN A 276 7.61 -16.75 -15.05
CA ASN A 276 7.87 -17.95 -15.86
C ASN A 276 9.34 -18.39 -15.77
N LYS A 277 10.30 -17.44 -15.78
CA LYS A 277 11.72 -17.75 -15.55
C LYS A 277 11.93 -18.42 -14.18
N PHE A 278 11.27 -17.91 -13.13
CA PHE A 278 11.36 -18.52 -11.81
C PHE A 278 10.78 -19.94 -11.76
N LYS A 279 9.59 -20.15 -12.34
CA LYS A 279 8.97 -21.49 -12.44
C LYS A 279 9.87 -22.51 -13.16
N LEU A 280 10.60 -22.07 -14.19
CA LEU A 280 11.51 -22.93 -14.94
C LEU A 280 12.71 -23.40 -14.09
N ILE A 281 13.25 -22.53 -13.25
CA ILE A 281 14.43 -22.87 -12.42
C ILE A 281 14.05 -23.58 -11.11
N LEU A 282 12.81 -23.39 -10.63
CA LEU A 282 12.35 -23.84 -9.31
C LEU A 282 12.61 -25.35 -9.02
N PRO A 283 12.37 -26.31 -9.94
CA PRO A 283 12.60 -27.73 -9.67
C PRO A 283 14.08 -28.10 -9.43
N ALA A 284 15.01 -27.26 -9.88
CA ALA A 284 16.45 -27.45 -9.76
C ALA A 284 17.13 -26.21 -9.15
N PHE A 285 16.41 -25.48 -8.29
CA PHE A 285 16.90 -24.25 -7.71
C PHE A 285 18.19 -24.49 -6.92
N ASP A 286 19.14 -23.57 -7.03
CA ASP A 286 20.49 -23.70 -6.45
C ASP A 286 20.99 -22.33 -6.02
N PHE A 287 21.21 -22.15 -4.71
CA PHE A 287 21.73 -20.91 -4.14
C PHE A 287 23.17 -20.60 -4.60
N THR A 288 23.93 -21.58 -5.10
CA THR A 288 25.28 -21.32 -5.61
C THR A 288 25.27 -20.80 -7.06
N ASN A 289 24.19 -21.04 -7.80
CA ASN A 289 24.01 -20.56 -9.16
C ASN A 289 23.62 -19.08 -9.19
N LYS A 290 24.43 -18.25 -9.87
CA LYS A 290 24.21 -16.80 -9.98
C LYS A 290 22.87 -16.46 -10.63
N ASP A 291 22.51 -17.11 -11.73
CA ASP A 291 21.28 -16.80 -12.46
C ASP A 291 20.05 -17.18 -11.64
N HIS A 292 20.12 -18.27 -10.87
CA HIS A 292 19.06 -18.65 -9.94
C HIS A 292 18.88 -17.60 -8.83
N ARG A 293 19.99 -17.12 -8.24
CA ARG A 293 19.95 -16.04 -7.25
C ARG A 293 19.42 -14.73 -7.81
N ASP A 294 19.85 -14.33 -9.01
CA ASP A 294 19.36 -13.12 -9.68
C ASP A 294 17.84 -13.18 -9.90
N VAL A 295 17.32 -14.32 -10.37
CA VAL A 295 15.87 -14.52 -10.53
C VAL A 295 15.15 -14.53 -9.18
N LEU A 296 15.71 -15.15 -8.14
CA LEU A 296 15.12 -15.13 -6.80
C LEU A 296 15.04 -13.70 -6.24
N MET A 297 16.09 -12.88 -6.38
CA MET A 297 16.08 -11.49 -5.93
C MET A 297 15.01 -10.66 -6.66
N MET A 298 14.83 -10.87 -7.98
CA MET A 298 13.74 -10.26 -8.74
C MET A 298 12.35 -10.71 -8.24
N ILE A 299 12.18 -11.99 -7.88
CA ILE A 299 10.91 -12.47 -7.30
C ILE A 299 10.67 -11.87 -5.92
N LEU A 300 11.69 -11.82 -5.06
CA LEU A 300 11.58 -11.28 -3.71
C LEU A 300 11.19 -9.79 -3.74
N ILE A 301 11.83 -8.96 -4.57
CA ILE A 301 11.47 -7.54 -4.65
C ILE A 301 10.05 -7.37 -5.19
N LYS A 302 9.64 -8.16 -6.19
CA LYS A 302 8.26 -8.13 -6.69
C LYS A 302 7.28 -8.54 -5.62
N VAL A 303 7.53 -9.62 -4.88
CA VAL A 303 6.66 -10.05 -3.77
C VAL A 303 6.56 -8.94 -2.74
N SER A 304 7.67 -8.33 -2.33
CA SER A 304 7.70 -7.23 -1.37
C SER A 304 6.94 -5.99 -1.83
N ASP A 305 7.08 -5.61 -3.10
CA ASP A 305 6.47 -4.45 -3.73
C ASP A 305 4.93 -4.51 -3.67
N ILE A 306 4.36 -5.64 -4.10
CA ILE A 306 2.90 -5.84 -4.14
C ILE A 306 2.36 -6.60 -2.91
N SER A 307 3.03 -6.50 -1.77
CA SER A 307 2.74 -7.30 -0.56
C SER A 307 1.64 -6.79 0.37
N ASN A 308 0.99 -5.66 0.06
CA ASN A 308 0.04 -5.04 0.99
C ASN A 308 -1.06 -5.99 1.45
N GLU A 309 -1.61 -6.81 0.55
CA GLU A 309 -2.68 -7.79 0.87
C GLU A 309 -2.21 -9.01 1.68
N ALA A 310 -0.90 -9.15 1.91
CA ALA A 310 -0.36 -10.14 2.85
C ALA A 310 -0.28 -9.63 4.29
N ARG A 311 -0.52 -8.33 4.50
CA ARG A 311 -0.55 -7.71 5.84
C ARG A 311 -1.94 -7.89 6.47
N PRO A 312 -2.07 -7.70 7.80
CA PRO A 312 -3.38 -7.61 8.45
C PRO A 312 -4.29 -6.59 7.75
N MET A 313 -5.60 -6.88 7.70
CA MET A 313 -6.57 -6.07 6.95
C MET A 313 -6.57 -4.60 7.39
N GLU A 314 -6.36 -4.35 8.69
CA GLU A 314 -6.29 -3.00 9.26
C GLU A 314 -5.11 -2.18 8.74
N VAL A 315 -4.05 -2.87 8.30
CA VAL A 315 -2.85 -2.26 7.68
C VAL A 315 -3.01 -2.19 6.16
N ALA A 316 -3.57 -3.23 5.54
CA ALA A 316 -3.72 -3.36 4.09
C ALA A 316 -4.82 -2.46 3.50
N GLU A 317 -5.97 -2.35 4.16
CA GLU A 317 -7.13 -1.66 3.61
C GLU A 317 -6.90 -0.16 3.34
N PRO A 318 -6.21 0.61 4.23
CA PRO A 318 -5.88 2.01 3.94
C PRO A 318 -4.98 2.17 2.71
N TRP A 319 -4.07 1.21 2.45
CA TRP A 319 -3.20 1.24 1.26
C TRP A 319 -4.00 1.10 -0.03
N LEU A 320 -5.09 0.34 -0.01
CA LEU A 320 -5.97 0.21 -1.17
C LEU A 320 -6.70 1.51 -1.48
N ASP A 321 -7.14 2.25 -0.46
CA ASP A 321 -7.76 3.56 -0.69
C ASP A 321 -6.74 4.56 -1.25
N CYS A 322 -5.49 4.54 -0.77
CA CYS A 322 -4.37 5.28 -1.34
C CYS A 322 -4.12 4.92 -2.82
N LEU A 323 -4.10 3.63 -3.16
CA LEU A 323 -3.87 3.14 -4.53
C LEU A 323 -4.97 3.61 -5.47
N LEU A 324 -6.23 3.39 -5.10
CA LEU A 324 -7.38 3.80 -5.90
C LEU A 324 -7.41 5.32 -6.07
N GLN A 325 -7.07 6.10 -5.04
CA GLN A 325 -6.98 7.54 -5.16
C GLN A 325 -5.95 7.97 -6.22
N GLU A 326 -4.78 7.33 -6.26
CA GLU A 326 -3.75 7.63 -7.25
C GLU A 326 -4.18 7.21 -8.67
N PHE A 327 -4.76 6.02 -8.82
CA PHE A 327 -5.31 5.54 -10.09
C PHE A 327 -6.42 6.44 -10.63
N TYR A 328 -7.33 6.88 -9.74
CA TYR A 328 -8.41 7.78 -10.11
C TYR A 328 -7.87 9.14 -10.56
N ASN A 329 -6.87 9.70 -9.86
CA ASN A 329 -6.21 10.94 -10.28
C ASN A 329 -5.64 10.81 -11.69
N GLN A 330 -4.93 9.73 -11.99
CA GLN A 330 -4.42 9.48 -13.34
C GLN A 330 -5.55 9.40 -14.37
N SER A 331 -6.58 8.58 -14.11
CA SER A 331 -7.68 8.39 -15.06
C SER A 331 -8.47 9.67 -15.33
N ASP A 332 -8.61 10.55 -14.33
CA ASP A 332 -9.28 11.84 -14.46
C ASP A 332 -8.43 12.81 -15.31
N VAL A 333 -7.11 12.80 -15.14
CA VAL A 333 -6.18 13.57 -16.00
C VAL A 333 -6.17 13.03 -17.43
N GLU A 334 -6.14 11.70 -17.63
CA GLU A 334 -6.25 11.08 -18.96
C GLU A 334 -7.53 11.55 -19.68
N LYS A 335 -8.68 11.59 -18.98
CA LYS A 335 -9.94 12.12 -19.52
C LYS A 335 -9.84 13.60 -19.89
N LEU A 336 -9.24 14.42 -19.03
CA LEU A 336 -9.10 15.87 -19.23
C LEU A 336 -8.18 16.21 -20.41
N GLU A 337 -7.12 15.45 -20.60
CA GLU A 337 -6.13 15.65 -21.66
C GLU A 337 -6.51 14.95 -22.98
N GLY A 338 -7.62 14.19 -22.99
CA GLY A 338 -8.07 13.45 -24.18
C GLY A 338 -7.20 12.24 -24.51
N LEU A 339 -6.50 11.68 -23.52
CA LEU A 339 -5.69 10.48 -23.64
C LEU A 339 -6.54 9.21 -23.49
N PRO A 340 -6.08 8.05 -23.98
CA PRO A 340 -6.72 6.77 -23.70
C PRO A 340 -6.76 6.49 -22.19
N VAL A 341 -7.98 6.33 -21.65
CA VAL A 341 -8.19 6.06 -20.22
C VAL A 341 -7.86 4.61 -19.90
N THR A 342 -7.02 4.39 -18.89
CA THR A 342 -6.65 3.05 -18.44
C THR A 342 -7.86 2.34 -17.80
N PRO A 343 -8.40 1.24 -18.39
CA PRO A 343 -9.73 0.73 -18.02
C PRO A 343 -9.88 0.29 -16.56
N PHE A 344 -8.84 -0.31 -15.97
CA PHE A 344 -8.85 -0.79 -14.58
C PHE A 344 -8.56 0.32 -13.54
N MET A 345 -8.35 1.56 -14.00
CA MET A 345 -8.20 2.74 -13.17
C MET A 345 -9.42 3.66 -13.23
N ASP A 346 -10.40 3.37 -14.09
CA ASP A 346 -11.55 4.25 -14.32
C ASP A 346 -12.51 4.19 -13.12
N ARG A 347 -12.61 5.31 -12.39
CA ARG A 347 -13.45 5.43 -11.19
C ARG A 347 -14.94 5.18 -11.42
N ASP A 348 -15.40 5.29 -12.68
CA ASP A 348 -16.80 5.05 -13.04
C ASP A 348 -17.10 3.55 -13.23
N LYS A 349 -16.07 2.72 -13.39
CA LYS A 349 -16.18 1.29 -13.73
C LYS A 349 -15.60 0.36 -12.67
N VAL A 350 -14.62 0.85 -11.92
CA VAL A 350 -13.84 0.04 -10.98
C VAL A 350 -14.41 0.18 -9.59
N THR A 351 -14.66 -0.96 -8.95
CA THR A 351 -15.01 -1.01 -7.53
C THR A 351 -13.84 -1.58 -6.74
N LYS A 352 -13.72 -1.18 -5.47
CA LYS A 352 -12.74 -1.72 -4.52
C LYS A 352 -12.70 -3.27 -4.54
N PRO A 353 -13.82 -4.01 -4.43
CA PRO A 353 -13.77 -5.47 -4.48
C PRO A 353 -13.33 -6.01 -5.84
N SER A 354 -13.89 -5.52 -6.96
CA SER A 354 -13.57 -6.05 -8.30
C SER A 354 -12.10 -5.85 -8.67
N SER A 355 -11.49 -4.74 -8.22
CA SER A 355 -10.05 -4.48 -8.39
C SER A 355 -9.21 -5.54 -7.68
N GLN A 356 -9.50 -5.77 -6.39
CA GLN A 356 -8.69 -6.66 -5.57
C GLN A 356 -8.91 -8.13 -5.88
N THR A 357 -10.15 -8.57 -6.16
CA THR A 357 -10.42 -9.97 -6.48
C THR A 357 -9.63 -10.42 -7.72
N GLY A 358 -9.58 -9.59 -8.76
CA GLY A 358 -8.77 -9.83 -9.95
C GLY A 358 -7.27 -9.82 -9.65
N PHE A 359 -6.78 -8.76 -9.01
CA PHE A 359 -5.35 -8.61 -8.71
C PHE A 359 -4.81 -9.75 -7.82
N ILE A 360 -5.53 -10.09 -6.74
CA ILE A 360 -5.12 -11.16 -5.83
C ILE A 360 -5.10 -12.52 -6.55
N ARG A 361 -6.16 -12.86 -7.31
CA ARG A 361 -6.27 -14.17 -7.99
C ARG A 361 -5.23 -14.36 -9.09
N PHE A 362 -4.99 -13.33 -9.89
CA PHE A 362 -4.24 -13.48 -11.14
C PHE A 362 -2.82 -12.92 -11.07
N VAL A 363 -2.48 -12.15 -10.04
CA VAL A 363 -1.13 -11.56 -9.87
C VAL A 363 -0.49 -12.02 -8.57
N LEU A 364 -1.11 -11.78 -7.41
CA LEU A 364 -0.50 -12.06 -6.11
C LEU A 364 -0.33 -13.55 -5.85
N LEU A 365 -1.43 -14.31 -5.86
CA LEU A 365 -1.38 -15.73 -5.54
C LEU A 365 -0.42 -16.52 -6.46
N PRO A 366 -0.46 -16.35 -7.80
CA PRO A 366 0.48 -17.04 -8.68
C PRO A 366 1.95 -16.74 -8.38
N LEU A 367 2.29 -15.50 -8.01
CA LEU A 367 3.67 -15.14 -7.66
C LEU A 367 4.06 -15.70 -6.29
N PHE A 368 3.20 -15.52 -5.29
CA PHE A 368 3.52 -15.83 -3.90
C PHE A 368 3.57 -17.35 -3.69
N ILE A 369 2.69 -18.11 -4.34
CA ILE A 369 2.68 -19.58 -4.27
C ILE A 369 3.99 -20.16 -4.81
N GLU A 370 4.54 -19.63 -5.91
CA GLU A 370 5.82 -20.14 -6.41
C GLU A 370 6.96 -19.82 -5.46
N LEU A 371 6.95 -18.65 -4.79
CA LEU A 371 7.93 -18.36 -3.76
C LEU A 371 7.75 -19.30 -2.55
N ALA A 372 6.52 -19.62 -2.15
CA ALA A 372 6.21 -20.56 -1.08
C ALA A 372 6.60 -22.01 -1.43
N ASN A 373 6.58 -22.39 -2.70
CA ASN A 373 7.11 -23.68 -3.15
C ASN A 373 8.63 -23.81 -2.87
N LEU A 374 9.38 -22.69 -2.95
CA LEU A 374 10.80 -22.66 -2.54
C LEU A 374 10.95 -22.53 -1.01
N PHE A 375 10.07 -21.77 -0.37
CA PHE A 375 10.07 -21.51 1.07
C PHE A 375 8.72 -21.84 1.72
N PRO A 376 8.47 -23.11 2.09
CA PRO A 376 7.16 -23.54 2.59
C PRO A 376 6.67 -22.81 3.86
N CYS A 377 7.57 -22.20 4.64
CA CYS A 377 7.20 -21.37 5.79
C CYS A 377 6.30 -20.18 5.39
N LEU A 378 6.35 -19.73 4.15
CA LEU A 378 5.60 -18.58 3.66
C LEU A 378 4.10 -18.86 3.49
N GLU A 379 3.66 -20.13 3.45
CA GLU A 379 2.24 -20.48 3.33
C GLU A 379 1.41 -19.79 4.44
N HIS A 380 1.84 -19.93 5.69
CA HIS A 380 1.12 -19.35 6.83
C HIS A 380 1.35 -17.83 7.01
N HIS A 381 2.50 -17.33 6.55
CA HIS A 381 2.92 -15.96 6.81
C HIS A 381 2.44 -14.96 5.76
N ILE A 382 2.28 -15.36 4.50
CA ILE A 382 1.85 -14.46 3.42
C ILE A 382 0.74 -15.05 2.53
N ILE A 383 0.65 -16.38 2.33
CA ILE A 383 -0.38 -16.96 1.46
C ILE A 383 -1.75 -16.99 2.16
N ASP A 384 -1.81 -17.49 3.39
CA ASP A 384 -3.05 -17.56 4.16
C ASP A 384 -3.69 -16.18 4.37
N PRO A 385 -2.95 -15.11 4.73
CA PRO A 385 -3.48 -13.74 4.73
C PRO A 385 -4.05 -13.29 3.38
N VAL A 386 -3.33 -13.52 2.28
CA VAL A 386 -3.79 -13.14 0.92
C VAL A 386 -5.06 -13.90 0.53
N ARG A 387 -5.19 -15.18 0.89
CA ARG A 387 -6.44 -15.95 0.67
C ARG A 387 -7.60 -15.39 1.49
N LYS A 388 -7.36 -15.01 2.75
CA LYS A 388 -8.38 -14.34 3.58
C LYS A 388 -8.81 -13.00 3.00
N ALA A 389 -7.87 -12.20 2.50
CA ALA A 389 -8.17 -10.95 1.81
C ALA A 389 -9.02 -11.21 0.54
N LEU A 390 -8.67 -12.25 -0.23
CA LEU A 390 -9.45 -12.64 -1.41
C LEU A 390 -10.89 -13.02 -1.05
N ASP A 391 -11.09 -13.81 -0.01
CA ASP A 391 -12.42 -14.20 0.46
C ASP A 391 -13.22 -12.97 0.92
N TYR A 392 -12.58 -12.07 1.67
CA TYR A 392 -13.17 -10.80 2.10
C TYR A 392 -13.66 -9.96 0.91
N TYR A 393 -12.80 -9.70 -0.08
CA TYR A 393 -13.18 -8.92 -1.26
C TYR A 393 -14.21 -9.63 -2.14
N THR A 394 -14.16 -10.96 -2.22
CA THR A 394 -15.15 -11.76 -2.95
C THR A 394 -16.54 -11.66 -2.30
N GLU A 395 -16.63 -11.69 -0.98
CA GLU A 395 -17.91 -11.49 -0.27
C GLU A 395 -18.40 -10.04 -0.38
N MET A 396 -17.50 -9.06 -0.34
CA MET A 396 -17.84 -7.66 -0.58
C MET A 396 -18.39 -7.42 -2.00
N GLU A 397 -17.81 -8.08 -3.01
CA GLU A 397 -18.32 -8.05 -4.40
C GLU A 397 -19.75 -8.59 -4.48
N LYS A 398 -20.00 -9.77 -3.90
CA LYS A 398 -21.33 -10.39 -3.86
C LYS A 398 -22.35 -9.52 -3.14
N ALA A 399 -21.97 -8.86 -2.04
CA ALA A 399 -22.84 -7.95 -1.31
C ALA A 399 -23.23 -6.75 -2.20
N LEU A 400 -22.26 -6.13 -2.87
CA LEU A 400 -22.50 -5.00 -3.77
C LEU A 400 -23.41 -5.38 -4.96
N GLU A 401 -23.23 -6.58 -5.52
CA GLU A 401 -24.11 -7.08 -6.58
C GLU A 401 -25.55 -7.31 -6.10
N ARG A 402 -25.73 -7.83 -4.88
CA ARG A 402 -27.06 -8.01 -4.28
C ARG A 402 -27.75 -6.66 -4.07
N GLU A 403 -27.03 -5.66 -3.57
CA GLU A 403 -27.56 -4.30 -3.39
C GLU A 403 -27.98 -3.68 -4.72
N LYS A 404 -27.14 -3.77 -5.75
CA LYS A 404 -27.48 -3.28 -7.11
C LYS A 404 -28.73 -3.95 -7.68
N LYS A 405 -28.87 -5.27 -7.49
CA LYS A 405 -30.08 -6.02 -7.92
C LYS A 405 -31.32 -5.58 -7.15
N ASN A 406 -31.22 -5.42 -5.84
CA ASN A 406 -32.33 -4.96 -4.99
C ASN A 406 -32.77 -3.53 -5.32
N TRP A 407 -31.81 -2.64 -5.61
CA TRP A 407 -32.09 -1.28 -6.08
C TRP A 407 -32.83 -1.29 -7.42
N ALA A 408 -32.33 -2.05 -8.41
CA ALA A 408 -32.95 -2.14 -9.73
C ALA A 408 -34.38 -2.72 -9.68
N GLN A 409 -34.62 -3.71 -8.80
CA GLN A 409 -35.97 -4.25 -8.56
C GLN A 409 -36.89 -3.20 -7.92
N SER A 410 -36.39 -2.41 -6.97
CA SER A 410 -37.15 -1.35 -6.31
C SER A 410 -37.53 -0.22 -7.28
N GLU A 411 -36.60 0.22 -8.14
CA GLU A 411 -36.90 1.20 -9.19
C GLU A 411 -37.94 0.68 -10.20
N ASN A 412 -37.83 -0.56 -10.64
CA ASN A 412 -38.79 -1.16 -11.57
C ASN A 412 -40.18 -1.27 -10.94
N ALA A 413 -40.26 -1.60 -9.65
CA ALA A 413 -41.52 -1.61 -8.90
C ALA A 413 -42.12 -0.21 -8.75
N ALA A 414 -41.30 0.82 -8.52
CA ALA A 414 -41.74 2.22 -8.43
C ALA A 414 -42.28 2.73 -9.78
N LYS A 415 -41.54 2.52 -10.89
CA LYS A 415 -41.98 2.88 -12.26
C LYS A 415 -43.27 2.16 -12.66
N SER A 416 -43.43 0.90 -12.25
CA SER A 416 -44.67 0.14 -12.51
C SER A 416 -45.87 0.70 -11.73
N LYS A 417 -45.67 1.20 -10.51
CA LYS A 417 -46.72 1.87 -9.72
C LYS A 417 -47.10 3.23 -10.31
N GLU A 418 -46.12 4.04 -10.73
CA GLU A 418 -46.39 5.32 -11.40
C GLU A 418 -47.14 5.14 -12.73
N ALA A 419 -46.78 4.13 -13.53
CA ALA A 419 -47.50 3.80 -14.76
C ALA A 419 -48.93 3.30 -14.52
N ALA A 420 -49.18 2.64 -13.38
CA ALA A 420 -50.52 2.21 -12.97
C ALA A 420 -51.39 3.39 -12.53
N VAL A 421 -50.82 4.37 -11.82
CA VAL A 421 -51.51 5.60 -11.40
C VAL A 421 -51.81 6.50 -12.61
N GLY A 422 -50.86 6.69 -13.52
CA GLY A 422 -51.07 7.48 -14.74
C GLY A 422 -52.12 6.91 -15.71
N ARG A 423 -52.37 5.59 -15.67
CA ARG A 423 -53.47 4.96 -16.43
C ARG A 423 -54.85 5.21 -15.80
N GLN A 424 -54.95 5.36 -14.48
CA GLN A 424 -56.21 5.68 -13.81
C GLN A 424 -56.66 7.12 -14.09
N ASP A 425 -55.74 8.09 -14.19
CA ASP A 425 -56.09 9.48 -14.51
C ASP A 425 -56.49 9.69 -15.99
N SER A 426 -56.06 8.81 -16.90
CA SER A 426 -56.47 8.86 -18.31
C SER A 426 -57.85 8.22 -18.60
N GLN A 427 -58.45 7.50 -17.65
CA GLN A 427 -59.77 6.88 -17.81
C GLN A 427 -60.93 7.71 -17.24
N THR A 428 -60.65 8.87 -16.62
CA THR A 428 -61.66 9.76 -16.03
C THR A 428 -62.04 10.96 -16.91
N GLU A 429 -61.44 11.14 -18.10
CA GLU A 429 -61.79 12.19 -19.07
C GLU A 429 -62.68 11.74 -20.26
N ALA A 430 -63.43 10.63 -20.12
CA ALA A 430 -64.52 10.32 -21.06
C ALA A 430 -65.85 10.88 -20.51
N GLY A 431 -66.14 12.14 -20.82
CA GLY A 431 -67.41 12.79 -20.51
C GLY A 431 -68.60 12.15 -21.24
N PRO A 432 -69.82 12.20 -20.68
CA PRO A 432 -70.99 11.50 -21.24
C PRO A 432 -71.44 12.15 -22.55
N GLU A 433 -71.62 11.33 -23.59
CA GLU A 433 -72.25 11.69 -24.86
C GLU A 433 -73.67 12.21 -24.63
N ALA A 434 -73.91 13.46 -25.04
CA ALA A 434 -75.23 14.08 -25.04
C ALA A 434 -76.09 13.48 -26.17
N SER A 435 -77.21 12.87 -25.76
CA SER A 435 -78.29 12.40 -26.61
C SER A 435 -78.91 13.53 -27.44
N LYS A 436 -79.01 13.32 -28.76
CA LYS A 436 -79.80 14.15 -29.67
C LYS A 436 -81.25 13.67 -29.72
N PRO A 437 -82.25 14.56 -29.88
CA PRO A 437 -83.66 14.20 -29.85
C PRO A 437 -84.17 13.72 -31.22
N ASP A 438 -85.12 12.79 -31.17
CA ASP A 438 -85.96 12.35 -32.30
C ASP A 438 -86.89 13.48 -32.76
N ILE A 439 -86.91 13.73 -34.08
CA ILE A 439 -88.06 14.32 -34.78
C ILE A 439 -88.21 13.61 -36.14
N GLN A 440 -89.45 13.23 -36.44
CA GLN A 440 -89.98 12.65 -37.68
C GLN A 440 -89.59 13.39 -38.96
#